data_AF-A0A7L2MTX1-F1
#
_entry.id   AF-A0A7L2MTX1-F1
#
_cell.length_a   1.000
_cell.length_b   1.000
_cell.length_c   1.000
_cell.angle_alpha   90.00
_cell.angle_beta   90.00
_cell.angle_gamma   90.00
#
_symmetry.space_group_name_H-M   'P 1'
#
loop_
_entity.id
_entity.type
_entity.pdbx_description
1 polymer ?
#
loop_
_entity_poly.entity_id
_entity_poly.type
_entity_poly.pdbx_seq_one_letter_code
_entity_poly.pdbx_strand_id
1 'polypeptide(L)'
;MPSRKKTSMFASAFCTCVSSFVVICVVLATPQWVSSEVRFSSIGSNVTISLRYGLFRGTCEQFVEAGLQVSKTNFQVADFLSSPGCRGLIVATIVVLVLALLSSLLSSGFTCTNAVSNPYQTFLGPVGVYTWNSVCGVLILIAMILFPVNVEGNSLSEELAKGCSTSLQNHLGSKHSYGYSYWIMLLVIFLNSASLIIIYFYDHARYSKKKEQERPIENAPKDVILF
;
A
#
# COMPACT_ATOMS: atom_id res chain seq x y z
N MET A 1 -5.60 31.07 -19.15
CA MET A 1 -5.30 29.65 -19.44
C MET A 1 -4.25 29.13 -18.46
N PRO A 2 -4.34 27.88 -17.96
CA PRO A 2 -3.24 27.28 -17.19
C PRO A 2 -1.98 27.20 -18.06
N SER A 3 -0.80 27.43 -17.49
CA SER A 3 0.45 27.28 -18.26
C SER A 3 0.65 25.81 -18.67
N ARG A 4 1.13 25.55 -19.89
CA ARG A 4 1.41 24.17 -20.38
C ARG A 4 2.27 23.37 -19.39
N LYS A 5 3.22 24.03 -18.71
CA LYS A 5 4.09 23.42 -17.68
C LYS A 5 3.30 22.94 -16.46
N LYS A 6 2.35 23.74 -15.96
CA LYS A 6 1.47 23.37 -14.84
C LYS A 6 0.66 22.12 -15.20
N THR A 7 -0.05 22.15 -16.32
CA THR A 7 -0.92 21.04 -16.74
C THR A 7 -0.12 19.75 -16.92
N SER A 8 1.08 19.81 -17.52
CA SER A 8 1.96 18.64 -17.66
C SER A 8 2.38 18.04 -16.32
N MET A 9 2.81 18.86 -15.36
CA MET A 9 3.27 18.37 -14.05
C MET A 9 2.12 17.75 -13.24
N PHE A 10 0.95 18.40 -13.20
CA PHE A 10 -0.21 17.84 -12.52
C PHE A 10 -0.77 16.60 -13.22
N ALA A 11 -0.71 16.52 -14.55
CA ALA A 11 -1.07 15.31 -15.28
C ALA A 11 -0.13 14.14 -14.95
N SER A 12 1.18 14.39 -14.86
CA SER A 12 2.12 13.34 -14.42
C SER A 12 1.87 12.89 -12.98
N ALA A 13 1.60 13.82 -12.06
CA ALA A 13 1.24 13.48 -10.68
C ALA A 13 -0.09 12.72 -10.59
N PHE A 14 -1.06 13.06 -11.45
CA PHE A 14 -2.32 12.32 -11.57
C PHE A 14 -2.07 10.87 -12.01
N CYS A 15 -1.25 10.66 -13.04
CA CYS A 15 -0.89 9.30 -13.48
C CYS A 15 -0.23 8.49 -12.37
N THR A 16 0.66 9.08 -11.57
CA THR A 16 1.28 8.37 -10.43
C THR A 16 0.27 8.05 -9.33
N CYS A 17 -0.67 8.96 -9.04
CA CYS A 17 -1.73 8.73 -8.04
C CYS A 17 -2.72 7.64 -8.49
N VAL A 18 -3.17 7.67 -9.75
CA VAL A 18 -4.04 6.62 -10.31
C VAL A 18 -3.33 5.27 -10.31
N SER A 19 -2.04 5.24 -10.69
CA SER A 19 -1.25 4.01 -10.66
C SER A 19 -1.15 3.46 -9.23
N SER A 20 -0.90 4.32 -8.24
CA SER A 20 -0.87 3.96 -6.82
C SER A 20 -2.21 3.35 -6.38
N PHE A 21 -3.33 3.99 -6.71
CA PHE A 21 -4.68 3.49 -6.44
C PHE A 21 -4.91 2.10 -7.05
N VAL A 22 -4.57 1.91 -8.33
CA VAL A 22 -4.71 0.61 -9.01
C VAL A 22 -3.86 -0.47 -8.35
N VAL A 23 -2.62 -0.16 -7.99
CA VAL A 23 -1.74 -1.12 -7.30
C VAL A 23 -2.33 -1.51 -5.94
N ILE A 24 -2.89 -0.58 -5.17
CA ILE A 24 -3.56 -0.90 -3.89
C ILE A 24 -4.77 -1.83 -4.10
N CYS A 25 -5.56 -1.62 -5.16
CA CYS A 25 -6.64 -2.55 -5.53
C CYS A 25 -6.09 -3.97 -5.81
N VAL A 26 -5.00 -4.07 -6.56
CA VAL A 26 -4.35 -5.37 -6.86
C VAL A 26 -3.85 -6.03 -5.57
N VAL A 27 -3.22 -5.26 -4.68
CA VAL A 27 -2.75 -5.71 -3.36
C VAL A 27 -3.90 -6.31 -2.54
N LEU A 28 -5.06 -5.65 -2.49
CA LEU A 28 -6.25 -6.14 -1.78
C LEU A 28 -6.89 -7.38 -2.43
N ALA A 29 -6.94 -7.44 -3.75
CA ALA A 29 -7.64 -8.50 -4.47
C ALA A 29 -6.86 -9.81 -4.57
N THR A 30 -5.53 -9.77 -4.45
CA THR A 30 -4.67 -10.91 -4.82
C THR A 30 -4.30 -11.77 -3.62
N PRO A 31 -4.40 -13.12 -3.72
CA PRO A 31 -4.20 -14.03 -2.59
C PRO A 31 -2.73 -14.48 -2.44
N GLN A 32 -1.74 -13.71 -2.93
CA GLN A 32 -0.33 -14.12 -3.00
C GLN A 32 0.56 -13.21 -2.14
N TRP A 33 0.16 -13.00 -0.89
CA TRP A 33 0.93 -12.20 0.06
C TRP A 33 2.05 -12.98 0.71
N VAL A 34 1.75 -14.20 1.16
CA VAL A 34 2.71 -15.10 1.80
C VAL A 34 2.51 -16.52 1.33
N SER A 35 3.62 -17.21 1.16
CA SER A 35 3.74 -18.66 1.02
C SER A 35 4.43 -19.19 2.28
N SER A 36 3.74 -20.04 3.03
CA SER A 36 4.24 -20.62 4.27
C SER A 36 4.28 -22.14 4.18
N GLU A 37 5.37 -22.74 4.61
CA GLU A 37 5.47 -24.19 4.80
C GLU A 37 5.48 -24.47 6.30
N VAL A 38 4.46 -25.18 6.79
CA VAL A 38 4.33 -25.53 8.20
C VAL A 38 4.42 -27.03 8.35
N ARG A 39 5.36 -27.51 9.17
CA ARG A 39 5.60 -28.93 9.40
C ARG A 39 4.94 -29.37 10.69
N PHE A 40 4.22 -30.48 10.62
CA PHE A 40 3.55 -31.10 11.75
C PHE A 40 3.85 -32.60 11.83
N SER A 41 3.86 -33.13 13.04
CA SER A 41 3.86 -34.56 13.30
C SER A 41 2.42 -35.07 13.25
N SER A 42 2.22 -36.19 12.57
CA SER A 42 0.96 -36.93 12.56
C SER A 42 1.21 -38.40 12.90
N ILE A 43 0.13 -39.16 13.12
CA ILE A 43 0.18 -40.57 13.54
C ILE A 43 0.74 -41.40 12.37
N GLY A 44 2.04 -41.68 12.42
CA GLY A 44 2.74 -42.57 11.48
C GLY A 44 3.63 -41.88 10.42
N SER A 45 3.53 -40.56 10.22
CA SER A 45 4.45 -39.82 9.33
C SER A 45 4.40 -38.30 9.58
N ASN A 46 5.42 -37.56 9.14
CA ASN A 46 5.38 -36.11 9.16
C ASN A 46 4.58 -35.56 7.97
N VAL A 47 3.83 -34.49 8.22
CA VAL A 47 3.01 -33.80 7.24
C VAL A 47 3.53 -32.38 7.06
N THR A 48 3.73 -31.96 5.82
CA THR A 48 4.08 -30.58 5.48
C THR A 48 2.88 -29.93 4.81
N ILE A 49 2.43 -28.81 5.37
CA ILE A 49 1.32 -28.03 4.83
C ILE A 49 1.90 -26.78 4.18
N SER A 50 1.72 -26.66 2.87
CA SER A 50 2.03 -25.45 2.11
C SER A 50 0.79 -24.58 2.02
N LEU A 51 0.87 -23.40 2.61
CA LEU A 51 -0.17 -22.38 2.57
C LEU A 51 0.26 -21.27 1.64
N ARG A 52 -0.64 -20.83 0.76
CA ARG A 52 -0.50 -19.56 0.04
C ARG A 52 -1.74 -18.73 0.28
N TYR A 53 -1.60 -17.56 0.87
CA TYR A 53 -2.77 -16.77 1.25
C TYR A 53 -2.53 -15.27 1.08
N GLY A 54 -3.63 -14.56 0.91
CA GLY A 54 -3.73 -13.10 1.03
C GLY A 54 -4.56 -12.71 2.24
N LEU A 55 -5.18 -11.54 2.18
CA LEU A 55 -5.97 -10.99 3.29
C LEU A 55 -7.30 -11.73 3.51
N PHE A 56 -7.94 -12.19 2.43
CA PHE A 56 -9.32 -12.71 2.49
C PHE A 56 -9.41 -14.20 2.19
N ARG A 57 -8.55 -14.71 1.30
CA ARG A 57 -8.60 -16.08 0.79
C ARG A 57 -7.20 -16.67 0.69
N GLY A 58 -7.12 -17.98 0.77
CA GLY A 58 -5.88 -18.75 0.57
C GLY A 58 -6.13 -20.13 0.00
N THR A 59 -5.04 -20.75 -0.45
CA THR A 59 -4.95 -22.15 -0.85
C THR A 59 -4.12 -22.90 0.16
N CYS A 60 -4.58 -24.08 0.53
CA CYS A 60 -3.84 -25.02 1.35
C CYS A 60 -3.52 -26.26 0.51
N GLU A 61 -2.25 -26.66 0.52
CA GLU A 61 -1.75 -27.87 -0.13
C GLU A 61 -1.06 -28.75 0.91
N GLN A 62 -1.52 -30.00 1.04
CA GLN A 62 -0.98 -30.94 2.02
C GLN A 62 -0.06 -31.96 1.35
N PHE A 63 1.15 -32.10 1.89
CA PHE A 63 2.16 -33.05 1.44
C PHE A 63 2.53 -34.00 2.57
N VAL A 64 2.60 -35.30 2.28
CA VAL A 64 3.17 -36.30 3.19
C VAL A 64 4.66 -36.44 2.86
N GLU A 65 5.48 -36.80 3.85
CA GLU A 65 6.95 -36.92 3.74
C GLU A 65 7.45 -37.79 2.55
N ALA A 66 6.58 -38.66 2.00
CA ALA A 66 6.81 -39.37 0.74
C ALA A 66 6.72 -38.48 -0.54
N GLY A 67 6.53 -37.17 -0.41
CA GLY A 67 6.39 -36.21 -1.53
C GLY A 67 5.03 -36.23 -2.22
N LEU A 68 4.07 -37.00 -1.70
CA LEU A 68 2.74 -37.13 -2.30
C LEU A 68 1.84 -35.97 -1.86
N GLN A 69 1.31 -35.22 -2.83
CA GLN A 69 0.28 -34.21 -2.59
C GLN A 69 -1.06 -34.93 -2.35
N VAL A 70 -1.61 -34.76 -1.15
CA VAL A 70 -2.83 -35.46 -0.71
C VAL A 70 -4.08 -34.63 -0.97
N SER A 71 -3.98 -33.32 -0.78
CA SER A 71 -5.15 -32.44 -0.87
C SER A 71 -4.76 -31.03 -1.27
N LYS A 72 -5.63 -30.38 -2.05
CA LYS A 72 -5.58 -28.95 -2.37
C LYS A 72 -6.97 -28.35 -2.17
N THR A 73 -7.08 -27.43 -1.23
CA THR A 73 -8.35 -26.78 -0.89
C THR A 73 -8.18 -25.27 -0.87
N ASN A 74 -9.24 -24.56 -1.24
CA ASN A 74 -9.34 -23.12 -1.04
C ASN A 74 -10.07 -22.86 0.28
N PHE A 75 -9.64 -21.85 1.01
CA PHE A 75 -10.25 -21.46 2.27
C PHE A 75 -10.39 -19.94 2.36
N GLN A 76 -11.33 -19.49 3.20
CA GLN A 76 -11.43 -18.09 3.59
C GLN A 76 -10.63 -17.88 4.87
N VAL A 77 -9.80 -16.85 4.89
CA VAL A 77 -8.91 -16.56 6.01
C VAL A 77 -9.72 -16.27 7.27
N ALA A 78 -10.88 -15.61 7.16
CA ALA A 78 -11.74 -15.29 8.29
C ALA A 78 -12.32 -16.52 9.00
N ASP A 79 -12.60 -17.61 8.26
CA ASP A 79 -13.23 -18.82 8.82
C ASP A 79 -12.26 -19.65 9.66
N PHE A 80 -10.96 -19.55 9.37
CA PHE A 80 -9.92 -20.36 10.02
C PHE A 80 -9.22 -19.63 11.17
N LEU A 81 -9.60 -18.38 11.43
CA LEU A 81 -9.07 -17.56 12.52
C LEU A 81 -9.89 -17.74 13.80
N SER A 82 -9.30 -18.43 14.77
CA SER A 82 -9.83 -18.63 16.12
C SER A 82 -9.27 -17.62 17.14
N SER A 83 -8.01 -17.19 16.96
CA SER A 83 -7.29 -16.29 17.83
C SER A 83 -7.75 -14.84 17.64
N PRO A 84 -8.15 -14.15 18.72
CA PRO A 84 -8.55 -12.75 18.64
C PRO A 84 -7.38 -11.84 18.20
N GLY A 85 -6.13 -12.20 18.51
CA GLY A 85 -4.94 -11.46 18.11
C GLY A 85 -4.72 -11.50 16.60
N CYS A 86 -4.73 -12.71 16.02
CA CYS A 86 -4.57 -12.91 14.57
C CYS A 86 -5.66 -12.22 13.76
N ARG A 87 -6.91 -12.39 14.22
CA ARG A 87 -8.08 -11.75 13.62
C ARG A 87 -8.01 -10.22 13.70
N GLY A 88 -7.64 -9.68 14.86
CA GLY A 88 -7.49 -8.25 15.08
C GLY A 88 -6.48 -7.61 14.14
N LEU A 89 -5.28 -8.19 14.00
CA LEU A 89 -4.24 -7.64 13.13
C LEU A 89 -4.56 -7.77 11.63
N ILE A 90 -5.21 -8.86 11.19
CA ILE A 90 -5.69 -8.96 9.80
C ILE A 90 -6.73 -7.88 9.50
N VAL A 91 -7.73 -7.72 10.39
CA VAL A 91 -8.77 -6.69 10.21
C VAL A 91 -8.15 -5.29 10.22
N ALA A 92 -7.22 -5.02 11.15
CA ALA A 92 -6.49 -3.75 11.18
C ALA A 92 -5.72 -3.50 9.88
N THR A 93 -5.04 -4.52 9.35
CA THR A 93 -4.32 -4.42 8.07
C THR A 93 -5.27 -4.08 6.92
N ILE A 94 -6.43 -4.74 6.84
CA ILE A 94 -7.45 -4.46 5.82
C ILE A 94 -7.95 -3.02 5.94
N VAL A 95 -8.29 -2.56 7.15
CA VAL A 95 -8.79 -1.20 7.38
C VAL A 95 -7.74 -0.16 6.97
N VAL A 96 -6.48 -0.37 7.35
CA VAL A 96 -5.37 0.53 6.98
C VAL A 96 -5.19 0.61 5.47
N LEU A 97 -5.29 -0.52 4.76
CA LEU A 97 -5.20 -0.55 3.29
C LEU A 97 -6.39 0.15 2.61
N VAL A 98 -7.60 0.01 3.16
CA VAL A 98 -8.79 0.72 2.67
C VAL A 98 -8.64 2.23 2.88
N LEU A 99 -8.13 2.66 4.02
CA LEU A 99 -7.82 4.08 4.26
C LEU A 99 -6.74 4.59 3.28
N ALA A 100 -5.72 3.79 2.99
CA ALA A 100 -4.70 4.13 1.99
C ALA A 100 -5.30 4.25 0.59
N LEU A 101 -6.21 3.34 0.21
CA LEU A 101 -6.94 3.37 -1.05
C LEU A 101 -7.73 4.68 -1.20
N LEU A 102 -8.50 5.06 -0.17
CA LEU A 102 -9.29 6.30 -0.16
C LEU A 102 -8.39 7.54 -0.22
N SER A 103 -7.26 7.53 0.49
CA SER A 103 -6.24 8.58 0.44
C SER A 103 -5.69 8.76 -0.98
N SER A 104 -5.37 7.66 -1.66
CA SER A 104 -4.87 7.66 -3.04
C SER A 104 -5.93 8.17 -4.03
N LEU A 105 -7.20 7.80 -3.82
CA LEU A 105 -8.33 8.28 -4.62
C LEU A 105 -8.54 9.79 -4.46
N LEU A 106 -8.48 10.31 -3.23
CA LEU A 106 -8.58 11.75 -2.95
C LEU A 106 -7.44 12.54 -3.60
N SER A 107 -6.20 12.04 -3.48
CA SER A 107 -5.04 12.61 -4.15
C SER A 107 -5.19 12.64 -5.68
N SER A 108 -5.72 11.57 -6.27
CA SER A 108 -6.03 11.50 -7.70
C SER A 108 -7.08 12.54 -8.12
N GLY A 109 -8.15 12.72 -7.34
CA GLY A 109 -9.14 13.77 -7.57
C GLY A 109 -8.53 15.18 -7.53
N PHE A 110 -7.65 15.45 -6.57
CA PHE A 110 -6.97 16.74 -6.46
C PHE A 110 -6.00 17.00 -7.61
N THR A 111 -5.19 16.02 -8.00
CA THR A 111 -4.28 16.17 -9.14
C THR A 111 -5.01 16.32 -10.48
N CYS A 112 -6.13 15.62 -10.67
CA CYS A 112 -7.01 15.78 -11.84
C CYS A 112 -7.62 17.18 -11.92
N THR A 113 -8.22 17.65 -10.83
CA THR A 113 -8.81 19.00 -10.78
C THR A 113 -7.76 20.09 -11.00
N ASN A 114 -6.52 19.91 -10.52
CA ASN A 114 -5.42 20.85 -10.79
C ASN A 114 -4.90 20.82 -12.23
N ALA A 115 -4.98 19.66 -12.90
CA ALA A 115 -4.57 19.52 -14.29
C ALA A 115 -5.54 20.22 -15.24
N VAL A 116 -6.85 20.09 -15.01
CA VAL A 116 -7.91 20.63 -15.90
C VAL A 116 -8.31 22.06 -15.51
N SER A 117 -8.39 22.36 -14.21
CA SER A 117 -8.89 23.65 -13.73
C SER A 117 -7.76 24.59 -13.31
N ASN A 118 -8.10 25.87 -13.10
CA ASN A 118 -7.25 26.83 -12.40
C ASN A 118 -7.72 26.99 -10.96
N PRO A 119 -7.44 26.04 -10.04
CA PRO A 119 -7.97 26.13 -8.69
C PRO A 119 -7.32 27.26 -7.89
N TYR A 120 -8.15 27.86 -7.05
CA TYR A 120 -7.85 28.90 -6.08
C TYR A 120 -7.01 28.32 -4.91
N GLN A 121 -6.15 29.17 -4.35
CA GLN A 121 -4.87 28.86 -3.71
C GLN A 121 -4.85 28.05 -2.39
N THR A 122 -5.95 27.50 -1.87
CA THR A 122 -5.98 27.08 -0.45
C THR A 122 -6.00 25.56 -0.21
N PHE A 123 -7.06 24.82 -0.57
CA PHE A 123 -7.20 23.39 -0.21
C PHE A 123 -7.09 22.41 -1.38
N LEU A 124 -7.61 22.77 -2.56
CA LEU A 124 -7.45 22.01 -3.80
C LEU A 124 -6.11 22.28 -4.49
N GLY A 125 -5.09 22.73 -3.76
CA GLY A 125 -3.78 23.07 -4.31
C GLY A 125 -2.71 21.99 -4.07
N PRO A 126 -1.41 22.36 -4.19
CA PRO A 126 -0.28 21.48 -3.89
C PRO A 126 -0.33 20.87 -2.47
N VAL A 127 -0.84 21.63 -1.49
CA VAL A 127 -0.94 21.20 -0.09
C VAL A 127 -1.78 19.94 0.06
N GLY A 128 -2.95 19.87 -0.59
CA GLY A 128 -3.81 18.68 -0.54
C GLY A 128 -3.15 17.46 -1.16
N VAL A 129 -2.36 17.64 -2.22
CA VAL A 129 -1.63 16.54 -2.85
C VAL A 129 -0.53 16.04 -1.90
N TYR A 130 0.20 16.93 -1.22
CA TYR A 130 1.20 16.51 -0.23
C TYR A 130 0.60 15.73 0.93
N THR A 131 -0.52 16.21 1.50
CA THR A 131 -1.13 15.56 2.66
C THR A 131 -1.62 14.15 2.33
N TRP A 132 -2.41 13.99 1.27
CA TRP A 132 -2.99 12.68 0.93
C TRP A 132 -1.99 11.68 0.35
N ASN A 133 -0.92 12.12 -0.36
CA ASN A 133 0.16 11.18 -0.74
C ASN A 133 0.98 10.76 0.49
N SER A 134 1.25 11.68 1.42
CA SER A 134 2.00 11.35 2.64
C SER A 134 1.21 10.41 3.56
N VAL A 135 -0.08 10.69 3.77
CA VAL A 135 -0.99 9.81 4.52
C VAL A 135 -1.06 8.42 3.86
N CYS A 136 -1.21 8.35 2.53
CA CYS A 136 -1.18 7.08 1.81
C CYS A 136 0.13 6.32 2.04
N GLY A 137 1.28 6.99 1.90
CA GLY A 137 2.59 6.38 2.11
C GLY A 137 2.77 5.82 3.52
N VAL A 138 2.39 6.59 4.55
CA VAL A 138 2.46 6.16 5.95
C VAL A 138 1.53 4.97 6.23
N LEU A 139 0.30 4.99 5.72
CA LEU A 139 -0.63 3.88 5.90
C LEU A 139 -0.12 2.59 5.23
N ILE A 140 0.50 2.68 4.04
CA ILE A 140 1.11 1.52 3.38
C ILE A 140 2.29 0.99 4.18
N LEU A 141 3.13 1.86 4.74
CA LEU A 141 4.22 1.43 5.63
C LEU A 141 3.69 0.71 6.88
N ILE A 142 2.62 1.23 7.49
CA ILE A 142 1.97 0.58 8.64
C ILE A 142 1.44 -0.80 8.23
N ALA A 143 0.76 -0.93 7.08
CA ALA A 143 0.27 -2.22 6.59
C ALA A 143 1.42 -3.23 6.33
N MET A 144 2.53 -2.75 5.78
CA MET A 144 3.74 -3.55 5.57
C MET A 144 4.39 -4.06 6.86
N ILE A 145 4.14 -3.42 8.01
CA ILE A 145 4.61 -3.85 9.33
C ILE A 145 3.58 -4.76 9.99
N LEU A 146 2.30 -4.38 10.01
CA LEU A 146 1.24 -5.13 10.69
C LEU A 146 1.12 -6.56 10.17
N PHE A 147 1.25 -6.76 8.85
CA PHE A 147 1.07 -8.08 8.27
C PHE A 147 2.18 -9.08 8.66
N PRO A 148 3.49 -8.80 8.46
CA PRO A 148 4.58 -9.64 8.98
C PRO A 148 4.54 -9.85 10.49
N VAL A 149 4.20 -8.79 11.26
CA VAL A 149 4.05 -8.91 12.72
C VAL A 149 2.97 -9.93 13.06
N ASN A 150 1.90 -10.02 12.28
CA ASN A 150 0.90 -11.05 12.48
C ASN A 150 1.37 -12.45 12.06
N VAL A 151 2.12 -12.54 10.96
CA VAL A 151 2.69 -13.81 10.47
C VAL A 151 3.66 -14.42 11.47
N GLU A 152 4.65 -13.64 11.90
CA GLU A 152 5.74 -14.11 12.77
C GLU A 152 5.36 -14.00 14.26
N GLY A 153 4.78 -12.88 14.68
CA GLY A 153 4.51 -12.60 16.09
C GLY A 153 3.32 -13.38 16.66
N ASN A 154 2.25 -13.53 15.88
CA ASN A 154 1.08 -14.30 16.30
C ASN A 154 0.99 -15.69 15.66
N SER A 155 2.01 -16.10 14.89
CA SER A 155 2.03 -17.41 14.22
C SER A 155 0.79 -17.66 13.33
N LEU A 156 0.31 -16.62 12.62
CA LEU A 156 -0.89 -16.68 11.77
C LEU A 156 -0.90 -17.89 10.82
N SER A 157 0.26 -18.21 10.22
CA SER A 157 0.38 -19.35 9.30
C SER A 157 0.14 -20.70 9.98
N GLU A 158 0.55 -20.86 11.23
CA GLU A 158 0.31 -22.10 11.99
C GLU A 158 -1.18 -22.27 12.27
N GLU A 159 -1.84 -21.19 12.65
CA GLU A 159 -3.28 -21.19 12.93
C GLU A 159 -4.11 -21.54 11.68
N LEU A 160 -3.77 -20.92 10.54
CA LEU A 160 -4.40 -21.24 9.26
C LEU A 160 -4.11 -22.70 8.82
N ALA A 161 -2.95 -23.24 9.14
CA ALA A 161 -2.61 -24.63 8.83
C ALA A 161 -3.46 -25.62 9.65
N LYS A 162 -3.70 -25.32 10.94
CA LYS A 162 -4.60 -26.12 11.81
C LYS A 162 -6.03 -26.11 11.30
N GLY A 163 -6.52 -24.99 10.76
CA GLY A 163 -7.83 -24.92 10.11
C GLY A 163 -7.95 -25.80 8.86
N CYS A 164 -6.85 -26.05 8.16
CA CYS A 164 -6.83 -26.87 6.95
C CYS A 164 -6.82 -28.38 7.20
N SER A 165 -6.33 -28.85 8.35
CA SER A 165 -6.23 -30.29 8.64
C SER A 165 -6.47 -30.58 10.11
N THR A 166 -7.41 -31.50 10.37
CA THR A 166 -7.88 -31.84 11.72
C THR A 166 -6.99 -32.85 12.47
N SER A 167 -5.99 -33.45 11.80
CA SER A 167 -5.13 -34.52 12.34
C SER A 167 -3.66 -34.11 12.48
N LEU A 168 -3.42 -32.93 13.05
CA LEU A 168 -2.09 -32.39 13.33
C LEU A 168 -1.83 -32.45 14.84
N GLN A 169 -0.71 -33.05 15.26
CA GLN A 169 -0.34 -33.11 16.68
C GLN A 169 0.64 -31.98 17.03
N ASN A 170 1.93 -32.22 16.84
CA ASN A 170 2.97 -31.31 17.27
C ASN A 170 3.47 -30.48 16.09
N HIS A 171 3.63 -29.17 16.30
CA HIS A 171 4.30 -28.27 15.36
C HIS A 171 5.82 -28.49 15.43
N LEU A 172 6.46 -28.74 14.29
CA LEU A 172 7.93 -28.95 14.20
C LEU A 172 8.67 -27.72 13.71
N GLY A 173 8.01 -26.85 12.94
CA GLY A 173 8.63 -25.64 12.43
C GLY A 173 7.88 -25.06 11.24
N SER A 174 8.06 -23.75 11.06
CA SER A 174 7.46 -22.99 9.99
C SER A 174 8.53 -22.24 9.18
N LYS A 175 8.30 -22.11 7.88
CA LYS A 175 9.11 -21.29 6.97
C LYS A 175 8.18 -20.37 6.21
N HIS A 176 8.47 -19.08 6.24
CA HIS A 176 7.65 -18.04 5.62
C HIS A 176 8.40 -17.38 4.47
N SER A 177 7.71 -17.17 3.35
CA SER A 177 8.21 -16.44 2.18
C SER A 177 7.16 -15.46 1.69
N TYR A 178 7.55 -14.20 1.50
CA TYR A 178 6.63 -13.14 1.07
C TYR A 178 6.52 -13.13 -0.47
N GLY A 179 5.27 -13.17 -0.94
CA GLY A 179 4.92 -13.18 -2.35
C GLY A 179 4.85 -11.79 -2.97
N TYR A 180 4.51 -11.76 -4.28
CA TYR A 180 4.54 -10.50 -5.04
C TYR A 180 3.56 -9.45 -4.49
N SER A 181 2.37 -9.86 -4.04
CA SER A 181 1.33 -8.94 -3.54
C SER A 181 1.82 -8.13 -2.34
N TYR A 182 2.74 -8.69 -1.55
CA TYR A 182 3.39 -7.99 -0.46
C TYR A 182 4.41 -6.98 -0.99
N TRP A 183 5.32 -7.42 -1.88
CA TRP A 183 6.41 -6.56 -2.38
C TRP A 183 5.95 -5.41 -3.27
N ILE A 184 4.85 -5.57 -4.01
CA ILE A 184 4.30 -4.47 -4.82
C ILE A 184 3.80 -3.28 -3.98
N MET A 185 3.64 -3.43 -2.66
CA MET A 185 3.39 -2.28 -1.78
C MET A 185 4.57 -1.28 -1.76
N LEU A 186 5.80 -1.74 -1.98
CA LEU A 186 6.95 -0.83 -2.15
C LEU A 186 6.81 0.07 -3.38
N LEU A 187 6.21 -0.45 -4.45
CA LEU A 187 5.90 0.34 -5.64
C LEU A 187 4.88 1.45 -5.31
N VAL A 188 3.91 1.19 -4.44
CA VAL A 188 2.96 2.20 -3.95
C VAL A 188 3.69 3.33 -3.22
N ILE A 189 4.64 3.01 -2.34
CA ILE A 189 5.46 4.02 -1.65
C ILE A 189 6.25 4.84 -2.67
N PHE A 190 6.91 4.19 -3.63
CA PHE A 190 7.66 4.87 -4.69
C PHE A 190 6.78 5.81 -5.52
N LEU A 191 5.57 5.38 -5.92
CA LEU A 191 4.64 6.20 -6.69
C LEU A 191 4.15 7.42 -5.90
N ASN A 192 3.86 7.26 -4.61
CA ASN A 192 3.50 8.38 -3.74
C ASN A 192 4.69 9.35 -3.59
N SER A 193 5.91 8.86 -3.37
CA SER A 193 7.12 9.69 -3.33
C SER A 193 7.38 10.44 -4.64
N ALA A 194 7.19 9.80 -5.78
CA ALA A 194 7.31 10.43 -7.10
C ALA A 194 6.30 11.57 -7.27
N SER A 195 5.04 11.35 -6.86
CA SER A 195 4.01 12.40 -6.83
C SER A 195 4.43 13.61 -5.98
N LEU A 196 4.94 13.36 -4.76
CA LEU A 196 5.45 14.43 -3.89
C LEU A 196 6.60 15.21 -4.54
N ILE A 197 7.54 14.53 -5.19
CA ILE A 197 8.69 15.14 -5.87
C ILE A 197 8.23 16.01 -7.06
N ILE A 198 7.29 15.52 -7.88
CA ILE A 198 6.74 16.26 -9.02
C ILE A 198 6.09 17.57 -8.54
N ILE A 199 5.28 17.50 -7.49
CA ILE A 199 4.60 18.67 -6.94
C ILE A 199 5.60 19.61 -6.25
N TYR A 200 6.65 19.09 -5.62
CA TYR A 200 7.75 19.89 -5.07
C TYR A 200 8.45 20.71 -6.13
N PHE A 201 8.82 20.10 -7.26
CA PHE A 201 9.43 20.82 -8.37
C PHE A 201 8.49 21.87 -8.95
N TYR A 202 7.19 21.57 -9.05
CA TYR A 202 6.19 22.55 -9.49
C TYR A 202 6.11 23.75 -8.55
N ASP A 203 6.00 23.51 -7.24
CA ASP A 203 5.84 24.57 -6.24
C ASP A 203 7.11 25.42 -6.13
N HIS A 204 8.28 24.79 -6.16
CA HIS A 204 9.57 25.47 -6.17
C HIS A 204 9.74 26.36 -7.41
N ALA A 205 9.42 25.84 -8.61
CA ALA A 205 9.47 26.61 -9.85
C ALA A 205 8.50 27.80 -9.84
N ARG A 206 7.32 27.64 -9.23
CA ARG A 206 6.34 28.71 -9.05
C ARG A 206 6.84 29.77 -8.07
N TYR A 207 7.42 29.35 -6.94
CA TYR A 207 7.96 30.24 -5.92
C TYR A 207 9.13 31.07 -6.46
N SER A 208 10.06 30.45 -7.18
CA SER A 208 11.19 31.12 -7.83
C SER A 208 10.71 32.20 -8.80
N LYS A 209 9.72 31.91 -9.66
CA LYS A 209 9.12 32.90 -10.56
C LYS A 209 8.46 34.06 -9.83
N LYS A 210 7.75 33.80 -8.74
CA LYS A 210 7.10 34.85 -7.95
C LYS A 210 8.15 35.79 -7.34
N LYS A 211 9.24 35.22 -6.81
CA LYS A 211 10.36 35.99 -6.25
C LYS A 211 11.10 36.82 -7.31
N GLU A 212 11.23 36.30 -8.54
CA GLU A 212 11.79 37.05 -9.67
C GLU A 212 10.88 38.21 -10.10
N GLN A 213 9.56 38.05 -10.03
CA GLN A 213 8.59 39.11 -10.34
C GLN A 213 8.45 40.17 -9.24
N GLU A 214 8.81 39.85 -7.99
CA GLU A 214 8.82 40.81 -6.87
C GLU A 214 10.08 41.70 -6.88
N ARG A 215 11.21 41.26 -7.46
CA ARG A 215 12.41 42.10 -7.62
C ARG A 215 12.27 43.33 -8.54
N PRO A 216 11.55 43.33 -9.67
CA PRO A 216 11.42 44.50 -10.54
C PRO A 216 10.60 45.65 -9.95
N ILE A 217 9.71 45.39 -8.97
CA ILE A 217 8.94 46.45 -8.28
C ILE A 217 9.75 47.13 -7.17
N GLU A 218 10.77 46.47 -6.62
CA GLU A 218 11.68 47.08 -5.63
C GLU A 218 12.72 48.01 -6.29
N ASN A 219 13.00 47.82 -7.59
CA ASN A 219 13.86 48.67 -8.39
C ASN A 219 13.11 49.80 -9.13
N ALA A 220 11.83 50.03 -8.84
CA ALA A 220 11.14 51.21 -9.35
C ALA A 220 11.77 52.47 -8.71
N PRO A 221 12.24 53.46 -9.50
CA PRO A 221 12.88 54.64 -8.96
C PRO A 221 11.89 55.37 -8.03
N LYS A 222 12.28 55.57 -6.77
CA LYS A 222 11.50 56.33 -5.77
C LYS A 222 11.38 57.82 -6.12
N ASP A 223 12.04 58.26 -7.20
CA ASP A 223 12.19 59.65 -7.60
C ASP A 223 10.93 60.25 -8.25
N VAL A 224 9.83 59.49 -8.39
CA VAL A 224 8.60 59.94 -9.10
C VAL A 224 7.42 60.21 -8.14
N ILE A 225 7.56 60.02 -6.82
CA ILE A 225 6.44 60.19 -5.85
C ILE A 225 6.55 61.48 -5.02
N LEU A 226 7.30 62.49 -5.50
CA LEU A 226 7.40 63.81 -4.87
C LEU A 226 6.95 64.89 -5.85
N PHE A 227 5.65 64.94 -6.12
CA PHE A 227 4.95 66.14 -6.60
C PHE A 227 3.55 66.21 -6.00
#